data_AF-A0AAF0C5U5-F1
#
_entry.id   AF-A0AAF0C5U5-F1
#
_cell.length_a   1.000
_cell.length_b   1.000
_cell.length_c   1.000
_cell.angle_alpha   90.00
_cell.angle_beta   90.00
_cell.angle_gamma   90.00
#
_symmetry.space_group_name_H-M   'P 1'
#
loop_
_entity.id
_entity.type
_entity.pdbx_description
1 polymer ?
#
loop_
_entity_poly.entity_id
_entity_poly.type
_entity_poly.pdbx_seq_one_letter_code
_entity_poly.pdbx_strand_id
1 'polypeptide(L)'
;MLANKKTLLAALVLASSSFAAAASDDGVEKYSDSLVYLKCIGGACTPGTTTPFRAMTVYYKYEVGTPPHSEARLYWNQNVPAGIAAGRDIAHTVAGACPAGSVNSELTATWYLSDFKPVTAKAVDCDNKEYFYSVHEFDF
;
A
#
# COMPACT_ATOMS: atom_id res chain seq x y z
N MET A 1 7.93 70.94 25.10
CA MET A 1 8.16 69.56 25.59
C MET A 1 7.52 68.60 24.60
N LEU A 2 8.33 67.87 23.83
CA LEU A 2 7.90 66.83 22.88
C LEU A 2 7.55 65.55 23.67
N ALA A 3 6.35 65.02 23.48
CA ALA A 3 5.99 63.67 23.92
C ALA A 3 5.49 62.84 22.74
N ASN A 4 6.42 62.01 22.26
CA ASN A 4 6.26 60.76 21.53
C ASN A 4 5.01 59.94 21.92
N LYS A 5 4.37 59.28 20.94
CA LYS A 5 3.99 57.84 20.94
C LYS A 5 3.19 57.52 19.66
N LYS A 6 3.88 57.02 18.63
CA LYS A 6 3.89 55.60 18.22
C LYS A 6 2.57 55.11 17.62
N THR A 7 2.49 55.29 16.30
CA THR A 7 2.18 54.25 15.29
C THR A 7 1.21 53.14 15.72
N LEU A 8 -0.06 53.27 15.32
CA LEU A 8 -1.01 52.16 15.24
C LEU A 8 -0.92 51.53 13.84
N LEU A 9 -0.10 50.50 13.70
CA LEU A 9 -0.20 49.54 12.59
C LEU A 9 -1.31 48.56 12.94
N ALA A 10 -2.49 48.77 12.37
CA ALA A 10 -3.58 47.80 12.42
C ALA A 10 -3.15 46.54 11.63
N ALA A 11 -3.03 45.44 12.36
CA ALA A 11 -2.68 44.13 11.83
C ALA A 11 -3.81 43.61 10.93
N LEU A 12 -3.57 43.64 9.62
CA LEU A 12 -4.37 42.91 8.64
C LEU A 12 -3.87 41.45 8.61
N VAL A 13 -4.24 40.66 9.63
CA VAL A 13 -4.12 39.19 9.56
C VAL A 13 -5.35 38.67 8.84
N LEU A 14 -5.34 38.79 7.50
CA LEU A 14 -6.35 38.18 6.65
C LEU A 14 -5.85 36.81 6.19
N ALA A 15 -6.37 35.80 6.88
CA ALA A 15 -6.64 34.46 6.39
C ALA A 15 -5.53 33.82 5.55
N SER A 16 -4.56 33.20 6.22
CA SER A 16 -4.00 31.96 5.71
C SER A 16 -5.13 30.94 5.68
N SER A 17 -5.86 30.86 4.58
CA SER A 17 -6.75 29.74 4.28
C SER A 17 -5.89 28.49 4.18
N SER A 18 -5.62 27.87 5.32
CA SER A 18 -5.12 26.51 5.38
C SER A 18 -6.17 25.63 4.73
N PHE A 19 -6.07 25.42 3.42
CA PHE A 19 -6.64 24.26 2.77
C PHE A 19 -5.85 23.03 3.24
N ALA A 20 -6.03 22.67 4.51
CA ALA A 20 -5.86 21.29 4.91
C ALA A 20 -7.07 20.56 4.32
N ALA A 21 -6.95 20.11 3.08
CA ALA A 21 -7.84 19.09 2.55
C ALA A 21 -7.77 17.93 3.55
N ALA A 22 -8.86 17.70 4.27
CA ALA A 22 -8.91 16.64 5.26
C ALA A 22 -8.62 15.33 4.54
N ALA A 23 -7.56 14.64 4.96
CA ALA A 23 -7.29 13.27 4.56
C ALA A 23 -8.35 12.37 5.22
N SER A 24 -9.54 12.30 4.61
CA SER A 24 -10.66 11.48 5.07
C SER A 24 -10.53 10.01 4.71
N ASP A 25 -9.54 9.65 3.89
CA ASP A 25 -9.50 8.35 3.24
C ASP A 25 -8.57 7.35 3.93
N ASP A 26 -7.85 7.74 4.97
CA ASP A 26 -6.93 6.83 5.67
C ASP A 26 -7.67 5.62 6.26
N GLY A 27 -7.21 4.43 5.92
CA GLY A 27 -7.84 3.17 6.33
C GLY A 27 -9.14 2.85 5.57
N VAL A 28 -9.53 3.62 4.56
CA VAL A 28 -10.73 3.33 3.76
C VAL A 28 -10.47 2.12 2.87
N GLU A 29 -11.35 1.12 2.98
CA GLU A 29 -11.38 -0.01 2.06
C GLU A 29 -11.70 0.47 0.64
N LYS A 30 -10.83 0.12 -0.31
CA LYS A 30 -11.00 0.47 -1.73
C LYS A 30 -11.32 -0.75 -2.59
N TYR A 31 -10.97 -1.94 -2.11
CA TYR A 31 -11.24 -3.21 -2.77
C TYR A 31 -11.37 -4.31 -1.71
N SER A 32 -12.32 -5.21 -1.90
CA SER A 32 -12.50 -6.40 -1.06
C SER A 32 -13.17 -7.49 -1.86
N ASP A 33 -12.58 -8.68 -1.84
CA ASP A 33 -13.11 -9.87 -2.49
C ASP A 33 -12.82 -11.10 -1.62
N SER A 34 -13.78 -12.02 -1.55
CA SER A 34 -13.70 -13.20 -0.68
C SER A 34 -13.11 -14.44 -1.36
N LEU A 35 -13.04 -14.45 -2.70
CA LEU A 35 -12.71 -15.59 -3.54
C LEU A 35 -11.69 -15.21 -4.61
N VAL A 36 -10.56 -14.70 -4.17
CA VAL A 36 -9.42 -14.45 -5.05
C VAL A 36 -8.52 -15.68 -5.08
N TYR A 37 -7.90 -15.94 -6.22
CA TYR A 37 -6.83 -16.91 -6.37
C TYR A 37 -5.72 -16.35 -7.27
N LEU A 38 -4.51 -16.87 -7.09
CA LEU A 38 -3.36 -16.50 -7.89
C LEU A 38 -3.11 -17.59 -8.92
N LYS A 39 -2.89 -17.21 -10.18
CA LYS A 39 -2.42 -18.11 -11.23
C LYS A 39 -0.96 -17.79 -11.54
N CYS A 40 -0.09 -18.78 -11.38
CA CYS A 40 1.32 -18.65 -11.72
C CYS A 40 1.47 -18.38 -13.23
N ILE A 41 2.20 -17.32 -13.56
CA ILE A 41 2.51 -16.93 -14.94
C ILE A 41 4.01 -17.04 -15.27
N GLY A 42 4.88 -17.23 -14.27
CA GLY A 42 6.31 -17.45 -14.49
C GLY A 42 7.15 -17.42 -13.21
N GLY A 43 8.47 -17.48 -13.39
CA GLY A 43 9.43 -17.54 -12.29
C GLY A 43 9.66 -18.98 -11.82
N ALA A 44 9.76 -19.18 -10.50
CA ALA A 44 10.05 -20.46 -9.88
C ALA A 44 8.82 -21.38 -9.67
N CYS A 45 7.59 -20.91 -9.94
CA CYS A 45 6.40 -21.76 -9.94
C CYS A 45 6.14 -22.37 -11.32
N THR A 46 5.41 -23.50 -11.35
CA THR A 46 4.94 -24.11 -12.59
C THR A 46 3.84 -23.25 -13.23
N PRO A 47 4.02 -22.75 -14.45
CA PRO A 47 3.01 -21.91 -15.11
C PRO A 47 1.64 -22.59 -15.20
N GLY A 48 0.58 -21.82 -14.94
CA GLY A 48 -0.79 -22.31 -14.97
C GLY A 48 -1.29 -22.91 -13.65
N THR A 49 -0.42 -23.22 -12.69
CA THR A 49 -0.84 -23.65 -11.35
C THR A 49 -1.55 -22.52 -10.60
N THR A 50 -2.53 -22.88 -9.78
CA THR A 50 -3.32 -21.93 -9.00
C THR A 50 -3.15 -22.13 -7.50
N THR A 51 -3.21 -21.05 -6.76
CA THR A 51 -3.30 -21.11 -5.29
C THR A 51 -4.72 -21.47 -4.85
N PRO A 52 -4.91 -21.96 -3.62
CA PRO A 52 -6.22 -21.99 -2.99
C PRO A 52 -6.86 -20.60 -2.95
N PHE A 53 -8.20 -20.56 -2.93
CA PHE A 53 -8.95 -19.32 -2.76
C PHE A 53 -8.71 -18.70 -1.38
N ARG A 54 -8.60 -17.37 -1.33
CA ARG A 54 -8.49 -16.58 -0.10
C ARG A 54 -9.23 -15.26 -0.27
N ALA A 55 -9.59 -14.67 0.86
CA ALA A 55 -10.05 -13.30 0.90
C ALA A 55 -8.88 -12.33 0.72
N MET A 56 -9.14 -11.23 0.04
CA MET A 56 -8.21 -10.15 -0.23
C MET A 56 -8.88 -8.81 0.03
N THR A 57 -8.17 -7.90 0.69
CA THR A 57 -8.67 -6.54 0.93
C THR A 57 -7.56 -5.53 0.73
N VAL A 58 -7.86 -4.44 0.02
CA VAL A 58 -6.96 -3.30 -0.17
C VAL A 58 -7.56 -2.06 0.47
N TYR A 59 -6.76 -1.44 1.33
CA TYR A 59 -7.09 -0.19 1.99
C TYR A 59 -6.22 0.93 1.42
N TYR A 60 -6.80 2.12 1.33
CA TYR A 60 -6.03 3.32 1.17
C TYR A 60 -5.38 3.69 2.50
N LYS A 61 -4.14 4.15 2.46
CA LYS A 61 -3.45 4.76 3.58
C LYS A 61 -2.95 6.15 3.25
N TYR A 62 -3.17 7.05 4.19
CA TYR A 62 -2.58 8.39 4.17
C TYR A 62 -1.41 8.47 5.16
N GLU A 63 -0.21 8.76 4.67
CA GLU A 63 0.95 9.09 5.53
C GLU A 63 1.35 10.55 5.34
N VAL A 64 1.39 11.31 6.44
CA VAL A 64 1.80 12.72 6.46
C VAL A 64 3.32 12.81 6.26
N GLY A 65 3.78 13.64 5.32
CA GLY A 65 5.21 13.91 5.08
C GLY A 65 5.80 13.31 3.80
N THR A 66 5.04 12.45 3.12
CA THR A 66 5.41 11.87 1.81
C THR A 66 4.54 12.53 0.72
N PRO A 67 5.09 13.34 -0.21
CA PRO A 67 4.29 13.91 -1.29
C PRO A 67 4.05 12.86 -2.40
N PRO A 68 2.81 12.62 -2.90
CA PRO A 68 1.49 12.88 -2.35
C PRO A 68 0.73 11.59 -1.97
N HIS A 69 0.33 11.46 -0.71
CA HIS A 69 -1.04 11.11 -0.29
C HIS A 69 -1.76 9.92 -0.95
N SER A 70 -1.17 8.74 -1.12
CA SER A 70 -1.91 7.57 -1.62
C SER A 70 -1.08 6.31 -1.48
N GLU A 71 -0.96 5.69 -0.32
CA GLU A 71 -0.39 4.34 -0.24
C GLU A 71 -1.53 3.32 -0.32
N ALA A 72 -1.35 2.23 -1.07
CA ALA A 72 -2.25 1.08 -0.97
C ALA A 72 -1.67 0.03 -0.02
N ARG A 73 -2.52 -0.51 0.85
CA ARG A 73 -2.18 -1.59 1.78
C ARG A 73 -3.03 -2.80 1.50
N LEU A 74 -2.39 -3.90 1.15
CA LEU A 74 -3.04 -5.14 0.81
C LEU A 74 -2.91 -6.14 1.96
N TYR A 75 -4.03 -6.78 2.30
CA TYR A 75 -4.11 -7.90 3.23
C TYR A 75 -4.53 -9.14 2.45
N TRP A 76 -3.73 -10.20 2.53
CA TRP A 76 -3.94 -11.45 1.79
C TRP A 76 -3.42 -12.66 2.56
N ASN A 77 -4.26 -13.64 2.88
CA ASN A 77 -3.87 -14.88 3.58
C ASN A 77 -3.15 -14.65 4.94
N GLN A 78 -1.85 -14.39 4.91
CA GLN A 78 -0.98 -14.04 6.06
C GLN A 78 -0.05 -12.85 5.77
N ASN A 79 -0.19 -12.28 4.57
CA ASN A 79 0.58 -11.16 4.08
C ASN A 79 0.13 -9.89 4.80
N VAL A 80 0.92 -9.44 5.76
CA VAL A 80 0.74 -8.13 6.40
C VAL A 80 1.43 -7.06 5.55
N PRO A 81 0.89 -5.83 5.45
CA PRO A 81 1.59 -4.75 4.77
C PRO A 81 3.01 -4.56 5.32
N ALA A 82 4.00 -4.44 4.45
CA ALA A 82 5.41 -4.36 4.83
C ALA A 82 5.80 -3.02 5.51
N GLY A 83 4.87 -2.07 5.62
CA GLY A 83 5.16 -0.72 6.10
C GLY A 83 6.07 0.09 5.18
N ILE A 84 6.28 -0.39 3.95
CA ILE A 84 7.08 0.28 2.92
C ILE A 84 6.12 1.05 2.02
N ALA A 85 6.23 2.38 2.02
CA ALA A 85 5.46 3.22 1.13
C ALA A 85 5.93 3.05 -0.33
N ALA A 86 4.99 2.72 -1.23
CA ALA A 86 5.28 2.48 -2.64
C ALA A 86 4.32 3.18 -3.62
N GLY A 87 3.40 3.98 -3.11
CA GLY A 87 2.43 4.73 -3.90
C GLY A 87 1.07 4.05 -4.01
N ARG A 88 0.20 4.60 -4.87
CA ARG A 88 -1.23 4.28 -4.88
C ARG A 88 -1.53 2.91 -5.48
N ASP A 89 -0.72 2.55 -6.46
CA ASP A 89 -0.98 1.40 -7.33
C ASP A 89 0.00 0.26 -7.04
N ILE A 90 0.77 0.36 -5.96
CA ILE A 90 1.74 -0.65 -5.53
C ILE A 90 1.61 -0.87 -4.02
N ALA A 91 1.43 -2.13 -3.62
CA ALA A 91 1.43 -2.54 -2.23
C ALA A 91 2.55 -3.55 -1.95
N HIS A 92 3.23 -3.43 -0.82
CA HIS A 92 4.20 -4.41 -0.36
C HIS A 92 3.66 -5.17 0.84
N THR A 93 3.93 -6.47 0.87
CA THR A 93 3.52 -7.32 1.98
C THR A 93 4.62 -8.29 2.40
N VAL A 94 4.62 -8.62 3.69
CA VAL A 94 5.44 -9.66 4.31
C VAL A 94 4.56 -10.85 4.62
N ALA A 95 4.87 -12.01 4.04
CA ALA A 95 4.09 -13.24 4.23
C ALA A 95 4.52 -14.02 5.47
N GLY A 96 5.77 -13.86 5.93
CA GLY A 96 6.28 -14.52 7.13
C GLY A 96 7.80 -14.54 7.20
N ALA A 97 8.33 -14.90 8.37
CA ALA A 97 9.77 -15.03 8.59
C ALA A 97 10.35 -16.26 7.88
N CYS A 98 11.56 -16.11 7.37
CA CYS A 98 12.33 -17.19 6.80
C CYS A 98 13.09 -17.99 7.87
N PRO A 99 13.41 -19.27 7.59
CA PRO A 99 14.27 -20.06 8.45
C PRO A 99 15.64 -19.40 8.69
N ALA A 100 16.23 -19.66 9.86
CA ALA A 100 17.59 -19.19 10.15
C ALA A 100 18.59 -19.76 9.13
N GLY A 101 19.45 -18.89 8.57
CA GLY A 101 20.43 -19.26 7.55
C GLY A 101 19.93 -19.12 6.10
N SER A 102 18.67 -18.73 5.88
CA SER A 102 18.17 -18.34 4.56
C SER A 102 18.80 -17.04 4.05
N VAL A 103 18.69 -16.79 2.74
CA VAL A 103 19.22 -15.59 2.09
C VAL A 103 18.43 -14.34 2.50
N ASN A 104 17.10 -14.49 2.58
CA ASN A 104 16.21 -13.45 3.09
C ASN A 104 15.76 -13.77 4.52
N SER A 105 15.45 -12.73 5.29
CA SER A 105 14.83 -12.85 6.62
C SER A 105 13.33 -13.08 6.56
N GLU A 106 12.69 -12.72 5.44
CA GLU A 106 11.24 -12.75 5.27
C GLU A 106 10.83 -13.12 3.84
N LEU A 107 9.69 -13.79 3.71
CA LEU A 107 8.96 -13.96 2.47
C LEU A 107 8.26 -12.64 2.15
N THR A 108 8.50 -12.09 0.96
CA THR A 108 7.93 -10.79 0.58
C THR A 108 7.11 -10.91 -0.70
N ALA A 109 6.17 -9.99 -0.89
CA ALA A 109 5.46 -9.83 -2.14
C ALA A 109 5.23 -8.35 -2.47
N THR A 110 5.33 -8.05 -3.75
CA THR A 110 4.95 -6.77 -4.35
C THR A 110 3.72 -7.00 -5.20
N TRP A 111 2.68 -6.22 -4.93
CA TRP A 111 1.39 -6.29 -5.62
C TRP A 111 1.22 -5.06 -6.49
N TYR A 112 0.79 -5.27 -7.72
CA TYR A 112 0.50 -4.21 -8.67
C TYR A 112 -1.01 -4.11 -8.83
N LEU A 113 -1.51 -2.88 -8.66
CA LEU A 113 -2.92 -2.58 -8.59
C LEU A 113 -3.33 -1.74 -9.80
N SER A 114 -4.61 -1.86 -10.18
CA SER A 114 -5.29 -0.96 -11.10
C SER A 114 -6.54 -0.47 -10.40
N ASP A 115 -6.63 0.82 -10.10
CA ASP A 115 -7.74 1.40 -9.33
C ASP A 115 -7.99 0.65 -8.00
N PHE A 116 -6.91 0.43 -7.23
CA PHE A 116 -6.89 -0.36 -5.98
C PHE A 116 -7.23 -1.86 -6.11
N LYS A 117 -7.62 -2.34 -7.29
CA LYS A 117 -7.84 -3.76 -7.55
C LYS A 117 -6.50 -4.45 -7.89
N PRO A 118 -6.10 -5.51 -7.17
CA PRO A 118 -4.87 -6.23 -7.46
C PRO A 118 -4.95 -6.96 -8.81
N VAL A 119 -3.93 -6.81 -9.64
CA VAL A 119 -3.89 -7.37 -11.01
C VAL A 119 -2.78 -8.41 -11.14
N THR A 120 -1.59 -8.10 -10.61
CA THR A 120 -0.45 -9.03 -10.62
C THR A 120 0.31 -8.95 -9.30
N ALA A 121 1.08 -10.00 -9.03
CA ALA A 121 1.96 -10.05 -7.87
C ALA A 121 3.31 -10.66 -8.23
N LYS A 122 4.36 -10.13 -7.61
CA LYS A 122 5.69 -10.72 -7.57
C LYS A 122 5.99 -11.14 -6.14
N ALA A 123 6.14 -12.42 -5.88
CA ALA A 123 6.59 -12.93 -4.58
C ALA A 123 8.07 -13.31 -4.65
N VAL A 124 8.79 -13.12 -3.55
CA VAL A 124 10.20 -13.53 -3.39
C VAL A 124 10.29 -14.43 -2.16
N ASP A 125 10.85 -15.63 -2.35
CA ASP A 125 11.02 -16.57 -1.25
C ASP A 125 12.33 -16.38 -0.46
N CYS A 126 12.56 -17.26 0.52
CA CYS A 126 13.71 -17.23 1.40
C CYS A 126 15.06 -17.45 0.68
N ASP A 127 15.04 -18.00 -0.53
CA ASP A 127 16.22 -18.30 -1.34
C ASP A 127 16.38 -17.30 -2.51
N ASN A 128 15.71 -16.14 -2.43
CA ASN A 128 15.66 -15.13 -3.51
C ASN A 128 15.01 -15.63 -4.82
N LYS A 129 14.23 -16.71 -4.79
CA LYS A 129 13.50 -17.12 -5.98
C LYS A 129 12.27 -16.25 -6.15
N GLU A 130 12.08 -15.81 -7.39
CA GLU A 130 10.97 -14.95 -7.76
C GLU A 130 9.83 -15.77 -8.36
N TYR A 131 8.61 -15.40 -8.01
CA TYR A 131 7.38 -16.01 -8.48
C TYR A 131 6.46 -14.91 -9.00
N PHE A 132 5.92 -15.11 -10.20
CA PHE A 132 5.05 -14.13 -10.83
C PHE A 132 3.64 -14.69 -10.96
N TYR A 133 2.66 -13.90 -10.52
CA TYR A 133 1.27 -14.28 -10.49
C TYR A 133 0.39 -13.25 -11.19
N SER A 134 -0.64 -13.75 -11.84
CA SER A 134 -1.84 -12.98 -12.18
C SER A 134 -2.90 -13.21 -11.10
N VAL A 135 -3.59 -12.15 -10.70
CA VAL A 135 -4.64 -12.17 -9.68
C VAL A 135 -5.98 -12.34 -10.37
N HIS A 136 -6.80 -13.27 -9.88
CA HIS A 136 -8.12 -13.58 -10.44
C HIS A 136 -9.16 -13.65 -9.33
N GLU A 137 -10.35 -13.17 -9.62
CA GLU A 137 -11.53 -13.28 -8.77
C GLU A 137 -12.42 -14.40 -9.30
N PHE A 138 -13.22 -14.98 -8.41
CA PHE A 138 -14.25 -15.93 -8.78
C PHE A 138 -15.62 -15.39 -8.36
N ASP A 139 -16.37 -14.93 -9.34
CA ASP A 139 -17.76 -14.49 -9.19
C ASP A 139 -18.72 -15.66 -9.50
N PHE A 140 -19.75 -15.83 -8.68
CA PHE A 140 -20.81 -16.85 -8.86
C PHE A 140 -21.97 -16.35 -9.71
#